data_AF-A0A7S0FHQ1-F1
#
_entry.id   AF-A0A7S0FHQ1-F1
#
_cell.length_a   1.000
_cell.length_b   1.000
_cell.length_c   1.000
_cell.angle_alpha   90.00
_cell.angle_beta   90.00
_cell.angle_gamma   90.00
#
_symmetry.space_group_name_H-M   'P 1'
#
loop_
_entity.id
_entity.type
_entity.pdbx_description
1 polymer ?
#
loop_
_entity_poly.entity_id
_entity_poly.type
_entity_poly.pdbx_seq_one_letter_code
_entity_poly.pdbx_strand_id
1 'polypeptide(L)'
;TPNAKTPITQENIQIAVDSWINAPDAAERDFGHIKDWDTSQVSNMQDLFRDKRTFNDDISRWNLSRVNRMNGMFSRSELFNQDLSKWDVSSVRYMSGLFRGALAFNVDISDWDVSSVTSMNNVLRDTKSFTHTLCWNLSSVESMMSWDHGFGDCLHNLKACGAFCGS
;
A
#
# COMPACT_ATOMS: atom_id res chain seq x y z
N THR A 1 -33.77 -16.38 -2.95
CA THR A 1 -32.43 -16.51 -2.33
C THR A 1 -32.07 -15.15 -1.76
N PRO A 2 -31.51 -15.02 -0.54
CA PRO A 2 -30.97 -13.73 -0.13
C PRO A 2 -29.88 -13.39 -1.14
N ASN A 3 -29.96 -12.22 -1.78
CA ASN A 3 -29.03 -11.81 -2.84
C ASN A 3 -27.59 -12.02 -2.38
N ALA A 4 -26.91 -13.02 -2.95
CA ALA A 4 -25.50 -13.25 -2.68
C ALA A 4 -24.72 -12.02 -3.10
N LYS A 5 -23.82 -11.55 -2.23
CA LYS A 5 -22.90 -10.44 -2.55
C LYS A 5 -22.01 -10.85 -3.71
N THR A 6 -21.69 -9.89 -4.58
CA THR A 6 -20.78 -10.09 -5.70
C THR A 6 -19.37 -10.34 -5.15
N PRO A 7 -18.73 -11.49 -5.45
CA PRO A 7 -17.37 -11.76 -5.00
C PRO A 7 -16.37 -10.73 -5.58
N ILE A 8 -15.35 -10.39 -4.80
CA ILE A 8 -14.26 -9.53 -5.28
C ILE A 8 -13.30 -10.36 -6.13
N THR A 9 -12.99 -9.85 -7.33
CA THR A 9 -12.08 -10.46 -8.29
C THR A 9 -11.12 -9.40 -8.84
N GLN A 10 -10.10 -9.85 -9.58
CA GLN A 10 -9.22 -8.94 -10.29
C GLN A 10 -9.97 -8.01 -11.26
N GLU A 11 -11.07 -8.48 -11.84
CA GLU A 11 -11.83 -7.76 -12.86
C GLU A 11 -12.71 -6.65 -12.26
N ASN A 12 -13.16 -6.79 -11.02
CA ASN A 12 -14.14 -5.89 -10.42
C ASN A 12 -13.63 -5.10 -9.22
N ILE A 13 -12.46 -5.39 -8.64
CA ILE A 13 -12.00 -4.72 -7.41
C ILE A 13 -11.95 -3.19 -7.56
N GLN A 14 -11.50 -2.66 -8.70
CA GLN A 14 -11.49 -1.22 -8.94
C GLN A 14 -12.92 -0.64 -8.96
N ILE A 15 -13.86 -1.35 -9.59
CA ILE A 15 -15.28 -0.95 -9.63
C ILE A 15 -15.88 -0.97 -8.22
N ALA A 16 -15.57 -1.99 -7.42
CA ALA A 16 -16.03 -2.09 -6.05
C ALA A 16 -15.47 -0.94 -5.20
N VAL A 17 -14.17 -0.63 -5.31
CA VAL A 17 -13.54 0.51 -4.62
C VAL A 17 -14.17 1.83 -5.07
N ASP A 18 -14.31 2.07 -6.37
CA ASP A 18 -14.93 3.30 -6.87
C ASP A 18 -16.39 3.42 -6.42
N SER A 19 -17.13 2.32 -6.40
CA SER A 19 -18.49 2.29 -5.85
C SER A 19 -18.49 2.59 -4.35
N TRP A 20 -17.55 2.03 -3.58
CA TRP A 20 -17.45 2.27 -2.14
C TRP A 20 -17.20 3.74 -1.82
N ILE A 21 -16.31 4.39 -2.57
CA ILE A 21 -15.98 5.81 -2.38
C ILE A 21 -17.13 6.73 -2.79
N ASN A 22 -17.83 6.42 -3.89
CA ASN A 22 -18.81 7.34 -4.47
C ASN A 22 -20.26 7.07 -4.02
N ALA A 23 -20.56 5.84 -3.62
CA ALA A 23 -21.90 5.37 -3.26
C ALA A 23 -21.84 4.20 -2.24
N PRO A 24 -21.42 4.44 -0.99
CA PRO A 24 -21.14 3.39 -0.01
C PRO A 24 -22.35 2.48 0.26
N ASP A 25 -23.57 3.01 0.36
CA ASP A 25 -24.78 2.20 0.55
C ASP A 25 -25.03 1.21 -0.61
N ALA A 26 -24.72 1.64 -1.84
CA ALA A 26 -24.84 0.77 -3.01
C ALA A 26 -23.73 -0.29 -3.02
N ALA A 27 -22.49 0.11 -2.71
CA ALA A 27 -21.37 -0.81 -2.61
C ALA A 27 -21.59 -1.85 -1.51
N GLU A 28 -22.09 -1.45 -0.34
CA GLU A 28 -22.39 -2.36 0.76
C GLU A 28 -23.51 -3.34 0.39
N ARG A 29 -24.53 -2.88 -0.35
CA ARG A 29 -25.58 -3.76 -0.87
C ARG A 29 -25.01 -4.78 -1.87
N ASP A 30 -24.11 -4.37 -2.75
CA ASP A 30 -23.69 -5.17 -3.91
C ASP A 30 -22.47 -6.07 -3.61
N PHE A 31 -21.50 -5.56 -2.84
CA PHE A 31 -20.22 -6.22 -2.51
C PHE A 31 -20.06 -6.54 -1.02
N GLY A 32 -20.86 -5.93 -0.14
CA GLY A 32 -20.66 -5.98 1.31
C GLY A 32 -19.69 -4.89 1.79
N HIS A 33 -19.50 -4.82 3.11
CA HIS A 33 -18.61 -3.83 3.71
C HIS A 33 -17.14 -4.07 3.31
N ILE A 34 -16.40 -3.01 2.97
CA ILE A 34 -15.03 -3.10 2.41
C ILE A 34 -14.05 -3.90 3.27
N LYS A 35 -14.17 -3.77 4.60
CA LYS A 35 -13.36 -4.52 5.58
C LYS A 35 -13.50 -6.04 5.48
N ASP A 36 -14.60 -6.55 4.92
CA ASP A 36 -14.94 -7.98 4.88
C ASP A 36 -14.81 -8.56 3.46
N TRP A 37 -14.29 -7.79 2.50
CA TRP A 37 -14.04 -8.27 1.14
C TRP A 37 -12.95 -9.36 1.13
N ASP A 38 -13.25 -10.50 0.49
CA ASP A 38 -12.25 -11.52 0.18
C ASP A 38 -11.44 -11.09 -1.05
N THR A 39 -10.24 -10.57 -0.82
CA THR A 39 -9.31 -10.15 -1.88
C THR A 39 -8.34 -11.25 -2.31
N SER A 40 -8.51 -12.51 -1.86
CA SER A 40 -7.56 -13.61 -2.09
C SER A 40 -7.35 -13.99 -3.55
N GLN A 41 -8.21 -13.51 -4.46
CA GLN A 41 -8.14 -13.73 -5.90
C GLN A 41 -7.53 -12.53 -6.67
N VAL A 42 -7.17 -11.45 -5.98
CA VAL A 42 -6.59 -10.25 -6.59
C VAL A 42 -5.07 -10.35 -6.56
N SER A 43 -4.42 -10.08 -7.70
CA SER A 43 -2.96 -10.10 -7.83
C SER A 43 -2.35 -8.72 -8.14
N ASN A 44 -3.19 -7.79 -8.60
CA ASN A 44 -2.80 -6.43 -8.93
C ASN A 44 -3.73 -5.43 -8.22
N MET A 45 -3.15 -4.68 -7.29
CA MET A 45 -3.78 -3.62 -6.52
C MET A 45 -3.20 -2.23 -6.85
N GLN A 46 -2.58 -2.10 -8.03
CA GLN A 46 -2.02 -0.84 -8.48
C GLN A 46 -3.11 0.25 -8.52
N ASP A 47 -2.77 1.42 -7.96
CA ASP A 47 -3.56 2.66 -8.00
C ASP A 47 -4.99 2.57 -7.42
N LEU A 48 -5.39 1.49 -6.70
CA LEU A 48 -6.78 1.28 -6.26
C LEU A 48 -7.40 2.48 -5.52
N PHE A 49 -6.63 3.10 -4.62
CA PHE A 49 -7.03 4.27 -3.85
C PHE A 49 -6.31 5.56 -4.27
N ARG A 50 -5.65 5.56 -5.44
CA ARG A 50 -4.98 6.76 -5.95
C ARG A 50 -5.97 7.93 -6.03
N ASP A 51 -5.53 9.08 -5.53
CA ASP A 51 -6.28 10.34 -5.48
C ASP A 51 -7.62 10.26 -4.71
N LYS A 52 -7.92 9.16 -4.01
CA LYS A 52 -9.07 9.05 -3.09
C LYS A 52 -8.74 9.76 -1.77
N ARG A 53 -8.65 11.09 -1.82
CA ARG A 53 -8.10 11.94 -0.73
C ARG A 53 -8.72 11.71 0.64
N THR A 54 -10.00 11.37 0.68
CA THR A 54 -10.77 11.19 1.92
C THR A 54 -10.85 9.75 2.39
N PHE A 55 -10.30 8.78 1.66
CA PHE A 55 -10.38 7.37 2.00
C PHE A 55 -9.58 7.06 3.28
N ASN A 56 -10.23 6.44 4.26
CA ASN A 56 -9.61 6.01 5.52
C ASN A 56 -10.37 4.84 6.18
N ASP A 57 -11.07 4.01 5.40
CA ASP A 57 -11.79 2.85 5.95
C ASP A 57 -10.86 1.66 6.18
N ASP A 58 -11.17 0.86 7.21
CA ASP A 58 -10.41 -0.32 7.60
C ASP A 58 -10.36 -1.38 6.48
N ILE A 59 -9.14 -1.71 6.07
CA ILE A 59 -8.79 -2.76 5.10
C ILE A 59 -7.73 -3.72 5.66
N SER A 60 -7.52 -3.72 6.97
CA SER A 60 -6.52 -4.54 7.67
C SER A 60 -6.70 -6.06 7.45
N ARG A 61 -7.92 -6.49 7.09
CA ARG A 61 -8.28 -7.90 6.84
C ARG A 61 -8.10 -8.34 5.39
N TRP A 62 -7.71 -7.45 4.49
CA TRP A 62 -7.48 -7.81 3.08
C TRP A 62 -6.34 -8.84 2.97
N ASN A 63 -6.56 -9.83 2.10
CA ASN A 63 -5.57 -10.85 1.79
C ASN A 63 -4.70 -10.41 0.61
N LEU A 64 -3.39 -10.26 0.86
CA LEU A 64 -2.39 -9.84 -0.12
C LEU A 64 -1.49 -10.98 -0.61
N SER A 65 -1.74 -12.24 -0.22
CA SER A 65 -0.82 -13.36 -0.48
C SER A 65 -0.54 -13.63 -1.97
N ARG A 66 -1.45 -13.19 -2.86
CA ARG A 66 -1.30 -13.26 -4.33
C ARG A 66 -0.90 -11.95 -4.99
N VAL A 67 -0.81 -10.86 -4.25
CA VAL A 67 -0.57 -9.52 -4.79
C VAL A 67 0.90 -9.36 -5.13
N ASN A 68 1.20 -9.04 -6.38
CA ASN A 68 2.55 -8.75 -6.85
C ASN A 68 2.77 -7.28 -7.22
N ARG A 69 1.70 -6.48 -7.33
CA ARG A 69 1.71 -5.06 -7.73
C ARG A 69 0.86 -4.21 -6.78
N MET A 70 1.47 -3.22 -6.18
CA MET A 70 0.86 -2.20 -5.32
C MET A 70 1.33 -0.78 -5.67
N ASN A 71 1.87 -0.57 -6.88
CA ASN A 71 2.33 0.75 -7.31
C ASN A 71 1.25 1.80 -7.09
N GLY A 72 1.58 2.91 -6.43
CA GLY A 72 0.69 4.04 -6.25
C GLY A 72 -0.64 3.76 -5.55
N MET A 73 -0.82 2.60 -4.87
CA MET A 73 -2.12 2.18 -4.34
C MET A 73 -2.77 3.25 -3.44
N PHE A 74 -1.99 3.94 -2.61
CA PHE A 74 -2.46 5.05 -1.76
C PHE A 74 -1.84 6.41 -2.14
N SER A 75 -1.37 6.53 -3.38
CA SER A 75 -0.78 7.80 -3.86
C SER A 75 -1.83 8.90 -3.77
N ARG A 76 -1.54 9.95 -2.99
CA ARG A 76 -2.43 11.10 -2.73
C ARG A 76 -3.76 10.74 -2.03
N SER A 77 -3.82 9.63 -1.31
CA SER A 77 -4.88 9.34 -0.33
C SER A 77 -4.57 10.10 0.96
N GLU A 78 -4.78 11.42 0.94
CA GLU A 78 -4.27 12.36 1.95
C GLU A 78 -4.63 12.01 3.40
N LEU A 79 -5.83 11.47 3.65
CA LEU A 79 -6.32 11.11 4.99
C LEU A 79 -6.07 9.65 5.40
N PHE A 80 -5.48 8.83 4.54
CA PHE A 80 -5.33 7.40 4.80
C PHE A 80 -4.31 7.13 5.92
N ASN A 81 -4.74 6.44 6.99
CA ASN A 81 -3.92 6.09 8.14
C ASN A 81 -4.44 4.85 8.90
N GLN A 82 -4.87 3.81 8.17
CA GLN A 82 -5.37 2.56 8.76
C GLN A 82 -4.24 1.56 9.03
N ASP A 83 -4.40 0.72 10.06
CA ASP A 83 -3.40 -0.29 10.43
C ASP A 83 -3.21 -1.33 9.32
N LEU A 84 -2.01 -1.36 8.74
CA LEU A 84 -1.56 -2.31 7.72
C LEU A 84 -0.39 -3.19 8.21
N SER A 85 -0.06 -3.14 9.50
CA SER A 85 1.11 -3.83 10.08
C SER A 85 1.07 -5.35 9.85
N LYS A 86 -0.13 -5.92 9.73
CA LYS A 86 -0.37 -7.36 9.54
C LYS A 86 -0.49 -7.81 8.08
N TRP A 87 -0.34 -6.91 7.12
CA TRP A 87 -0.36 -7.30 5.71
C TRP A 87 0.86 -8.14 5.36
N ASP A 88 0.61 -9.30 4.76
CA ASP A 88 1.65 -10.12 4.15
C ASP A 88 1.98 -9.57 2.75
N VAL A 89 3.11 -8.86 2.65
CA VAL A 89 3.61 -8.28 1.39
C VAL A 89 4.77 -9.07 0.78
N SER A 90 5.05 -10.28 1.26
CA SER A 90 6.21 -11.11 0.82
C SER A 90 6.17 -11.48 -0.66
N SER A 91 4.98 -11.50 -1.28
CA SER A 91 4.76 -11.74 -2.72
C SER A 91 4.86 -10.47 -3.58
N VAL A 92 4.95 -9.28 -2.97
CA VAL A 92 4.92 -8.00 -3.69
C VAL A 92 6.25 -7.75 -4.39
N ARG A 93 6.20 -7.43 -5.68
CA ARG A 93 7.38 -7.11 -6.49
C ARG A 93 7.49 -5.62 -6.81
N TYR A 94 6.36 -4.92 -6.93
CA TYR A 94 6.30 -3.52 -7.35
C TYR A 94 5.47 -2.69 -6.39
N MET A 95 6.08 -1.72 -5.70
CA MET A 95 5.41 -0.81 -4.75
C MET A 95 5.85 0.65 -4.92
N SER A 96 6.30 1.03 -6.11
CA SER A 96 6.70 2.41 -6.38
C SER A 96 5.55 3.38 -6.06
N GLY A 97 5.85 4.42 -5.28
CA GLY A 97 4.90 5.48 -4.92
C GLY A 97 3.74 5.03 -4.04
N LEU A 98 3.83 3.89 -3.35
CA LEU A 98 2.74 3.28 -2.58
C LEU A 98 1.99 4.28 -1.69
N PHE A 99 2.71 5.10 -0.92
CA PHE A 99 2.16 6.12 -0.02
C PHE A 99 2.49 7.55 -0.43
N ARG A 100 2.87 7.77 -1.70
CA ARG A 100 3.34 9.08 -2.17
C ARG A 100 2.25 10.14 -1.92
N GLY A 101 2.54 11.12 -1.08
CA GLY A 101 1.58 12.18 -0.73
C GLY A 101 0.38 11.72 0.12
N ALA A 102 0.44 10.55 0.75
CA ALA A 102 -0.51 10.15 1.80
C ALA A 102 -0.16 10.90 3.10
N LEU A 103 -0.65 12.13 3.22
CA LEU A 103 -0.17 13.09 4.22
C LEU A 103 -0.33 12.62 5.67
N ALA A 104 -1.41 11.90 5.97
CA ALA A 104 -1.73 11.41 7.32
C ALA A 104 -1.09 10.06 7.68
N PHE A 105 -0.49 9.34 6.73
CA PHE A 105 0.00 7.98 6.96
C PHE A 105 1.19 7.97 7.94
N ASN A 106 1.02 7.29 9.07
CA ASN A 106 2.02 7.13 10.13
C ASN A 106 1.88 5.76 10.84
N VAL A 107 1.72 4.71 10.06
CA VAL A 107 1.58 3.33 10.56
C VAL A 107 2.94 2.65 10.54
N ASP A 108 3.25 1.89 11.58
CA ASP A 108 4.47 1.11 11.61
C ASP A 108 4.37 -0.08 10.66
N ILE A 109 5.28 -0.10 9.67
CA ILE A 109 5.40 -1.13 8.64
C ILE A 109 6.83 -1.69 8.59
N SER A 110 7.59 -1.56 9.69
CA SER A 110 8.96 -2.07 9.78
C SER A 110 9.05 -3.58 9.56
N ASP A 111 7.99 -4.30 9.93
CA ASP A 111 7.93 -5.77 9.93
C ASP A 111 7.54 -6.36 8.56
N TRP A 112 7.25 -5.52 7.57
CA TRP A 112 6.97 -5.98 6.22
C TRP A 112 8.18 -6.68 5.59
N ASP A 113 7.99 -7.94 5.16
CA ASP A 113 8.96 -8.63 4.33
C ASP A 113 8.90 -8.11 2.89
N VAL A 114 9.84 -7.22 2.58
CA VAL A 114 9.97 -6.62 1.25
C VAL A 114 11.11 -7.23 0.42
N SER A 115 11.63 -8.40 0.82
CA SER A 115 12.78 -9.03 0.17
C SER A 115 12.53 -9.43 -1.30
N SER A 116 11.27 -9.56 -1.72
CA SER A 116 10.87 -9.83 -3.12
C SER A 116 10.72 -8.57 -3.98
N VAL A 117 10.81 -7.38 -3.39
CA VAL A 117 10.49 -6.13 -4.08
C VAL A 117 11.68 -5.68 -4.92
N THR A 118 11.42 -5.42 -6.20
CA THR A 118 12.44 -4.91 -7.13
C THR A 118 12.27 -3.43 -7.48
N SER A 119 11.11 -2.83 -7.16
CA SER A 119 10.79 -1.43 -7.47
C SER A 119 10.17 -0.69 -6.29
N MET A 120 10.89 0.32 -5.77
CA MET A 120 10.53 1.09 -4.55
C MET A 120 10.66 2.61 -4.71
N ASN A 121 10.58 3.14 -5.93
CA ASN A 121 10.75 4.57 -6.14
C ASN A 121 9.68 5.39 -5.39
N ASN A 122 10.10 6.38 -4.60
CA ASN A 122 9.19 7.36 -3.97
C ASN A 122 8.11 6.76 -3.06
N VAL A 123 8.32 5.59 -2.43
CA VAL A 123 7.31 4.91 -1.58
C VAL A 123 6.69 5.87 -0.56
N LEU A 124 7.52 6.63 0.17
CA LEU A 124 7.11 7.61 1.19
C LEU A 124 7.33 9.07 0.78
N ARG A 125 7.49 9.35 -0.52
CA ARG A 125 7.76 10.73 -0.95
C ARG A 125 6.54 11.60 -0.64
N ASP A 126 6.76 12.75 0.00
CA ASP A 126 5.70 13.68 0.42
C ASP A 126 4.75 13.09 1.51
N THR A 127 5.11 11.98 2.17
CA THR A 127 4.34 11.37 3.29
C THR A 127 4.69 12.04 4.62
N LYS A 128 4.14 13.23 4.86
CA LYS A 128 4.61 14.17 5.90
C LYS A 128 4.51 13.66 7.34
N SER A 129 3.51 12.85 7.67
CA SER A 129 3.30 12.39 9.05
C SER A 129 4.12 11.17 9.43
N PHE A 130 4.83 10.55 8.47
CA PHE A 130 5.54 9.30 8.72
C PHE A 130 6.80 9.52 9.56
N THR A 131 6.87 8.85 10.71
CA THR A 131 7.94 9.02 11.71
C THR A 131 8.67 7.73 12.08
N HIS A 132 8.19 6.58 11.62
CA HIS A 132 8.78 5.27 11.94
C HIS A 132 10.06 5.03 11.16
N THR A 133 11.02 4.32 11.75
CA THR A 133 12.23 3.88 11.04
C THR A 133 12.00 2.50 10.44
N LEU A 134 12.18 2.38 9.14
CA LEU A 134 12.08 1.12 8.40
C LEU A 134 13.45 0.49 8.26
N CYS A 135 13.55 -0.80 8.66
CA CYS A 135 14.76 -1.62 8.53
C CYS A 135 14.48 -2.76 7.55
N TRP A 136 14.24 -2.39 6.29
CA TRP A 136 13.86 -3.34 5.26
C TRP A 136 15.07 -4.02 4.61
N ASN A 137 14.89 -5.27 4.19
CA ASN A 137 15.86 -5.94 3.33
C ASN A 137 15.68 -5.47 1.88
N LEU A 138 16.65 -4.67 1.39
CA LEU A 138 16.60 -4.06 0.06
C LEU A 138 17.47 -4.79 -0.97
N SER A 139 17.94 -6.02 -0.68
CA SER A 139 18.89 -6.75 -1.54
C SER A 139 18.39 -6.99 -2.97
N SER A 140 17.08 -6.99 -3.16
CA SER A 140 16.43 -7.25 -4.46
C SER A 140 16.01 -5.96 -5.18
N VAL A 141 16.20 -4.78 -4.58
CA VAL A 141 15.75 -3.51 -5.16
C VAL A 141 16.67 -3.12 -6.32
N GLU A 142 16.15 -3.20 -7.54
CA GLU A 142 16.85 -2.83 -8.76
C GLU A 142 16.62 -1.35 -9.11
N SER A 143 15.48 -0.79 -8.68
CA SER A 143 15.04 0.56 -9.03
C SER A 143 14.61 1.34 -7.79
N MET A 144 15.56 2.12 -7.27
CA MET A 144 15.34 3.24 -6.38
C MET A 144 16.08 4.43 -7.01
N MET A 145 15.38 5.52 -7.34
CA MET A 145 16.00 6.71 -7.93
C MET A 145 17.21 7.12 -7.07
N SER A 146 18.41 6.88 -7.62
CA SER A 146 19.72 7.24 -7.07
C SER A 146 20.15 6.51 -5.80
N TRP A 147 20.92 5.41 -5.94
CA TRP A 147 21.88 5.01 -4.89
C TRP A 147 23.20 5.80 -5.00
N ASP A 148 23.36 6.67 -6.00
CA ASP A 148 24.59 7.42 -6.23
C ASP A 148 24.28 8.83 -6.76
N HIS A 149 24.26 9.80 -5.83
CA HIS A 149 24.87 11.13 -5.93
C HIS A 149 24.35 12.02 -4.79
N GLY A 150 25.06 11.93 -3.66
CA GLY A 150 24.90 12.85 -2.54
C GLY A 150 23.76 12.48 -1.60
N PHE A 151 24.10 12.21 -0.34
CA PHE A 151 23.16 12.24 0.77
C PHE A 151 22.51 13.63 0.83
N GLY A 152 21.38 13.78 0.14
CA GLY A 152 20.52 14.95 0.14
C GLY A 152 19.17 14.59 0.77
N ASP A 153 19.08 14.75 2.10
CA ASP A 153 17.90 15.10 2.90
C ASP A 153 16.55 14.36 2.76
N CYS A 154 16.42 13.20 2.10
CA CYS A 154 15.08 12.63 1.86
C CYS A 154 14.74 11.21 2.38
N LEU A 155 15.59 10.50 3.13
CA LEU A 155 15.25 9.15 3.63
C LEU A 155 15.72 8.89 5.08
N HIS A 156 15.41 9.76 6.05
CA HIS A 156 15.72 9.46 7.46
C HIS A 156 15.03 8.19 7.98
N ASN A 157 13.90 7.82 7.37
CA ASN A 157 13.02 6.74 7.81
C ASN A 157 13.16 5.44 7.01
N LEU A 158 14.03 5.38 5.99
CA LEU A 158 14.28 4.15 5.23
C LEU A 158 15.76 3.81 5.34
N LYS A 159 16.07 2.77 6.10
CA LYS A 159 17.44 2.25 6.23
C LYS A 159 17.47 0.82 5.70
N ALA A 160 18.50 0.51 4.92
CA ALA A 160 18.82 -0.88 4.63
C ALA A 160 19.31 -1.55 5.92
N CYS A 161 18.65 -2.60 6.36
CA CYS A 161 19.08 -3.34 7.55
C CYS A 161 20.42 -4.03 7.25
N GLY A 162 21.53 -3.52 7.82
CA GLY A 162 22.88 -4.05 7.61
C GLY A 162 23.88 -3.12 6.91
N ALA A 163 23.43 -1.97 6.39
CA ALA A 163 24.34 -0.88 6.05
C ALA A 163 24.53 -0.03 7.31
N PHE A 164 25.72 -0.06 7.90
CA PHE A 164 26.09 0.88 8.95
C PHE A 164 25.87 2.31 8.44
N CYS A 165 24.86 3.01 8.94
CA CYS A 165 24.93 4.47 9.06
C CYS A 165 25.91 4.75 10.21
N GLY A 166 27.20 4.56 9.93
CA GLY A 166 28.29 4.86 10.85
C GLY A 166 28.66 6.33 10.77
N SER A 167 28.60 6.97 11.94
CA SER A 167 29.06 8.31 12.37
C SER A 167 28.55 9.53 11.63
#